data_AF-A0A5K1EU80-F1
#
_entry.id   AF-A0A5K1EU80-F1
#
_cell.length_a   1.000
_cell.length_b   1.000
_cell.length_c   1.000
_cell.angle_alpha   90.00
_cell.angle_beta   90.00
_cell.angle_gamma   90.00
#
_symmetry.space_group_name_H-M   'P 1'
#
loop_
_entity.id
_entity.type
_entity.pdbx_description
1 polymer ?
#
loop_
_entity_poly.entity_id
_entity_poly.type
_entity_poly.pdbx_seq_one_letter_code
_entity_poly.pdbx_strand_id
1 'polypeptide(L)' 'MTISEGSPLIVCFGEMLIDFVPDVAGLSLAESSGFLKAPGGAPANVAVAITKLGGKSAFVGK' A
#
# COMPACT_ATOMS: atom_id res chain seq x y z
N MET A 1 14.37 3.13 -11.78
CA MET A 1 13.23 2.30 -12.21
C MET A 1 12.54 3.03 -13.34
N THR A 2 12.69 2.55 -14.58
CA THR A 2 12.18 3.26 -15.77
C THR A 2 10.77 2.79 -16.04
N ILE A 3 9.80 3.71 -16.00
CA ILE A 3 8.44 3.43 -16.43
C ILE A 3 8.48 3.15 -17.94
N SER A 4 7.96 2.00 -18.37
CA SER A 4 7.93 1.65 -19.80
C SER A 4 7.09 2.66 -20.59
N GLU A 5 7.68 3.27 -21.62
CA GLU A 5 6.92 4.06 -22.60
C GLU A 5 5.87 3.15 -23.27
N GLY A 6 4.61 3.61 -23.34
CA GLY A 6 3.48 2.83 -23.83
C GLY A 6 2.72 2.00 -22.79
N SER A 7 3.17 1.93 -21.53
CA SER A 7 2.39 1.24 -20.49
C SER A 7 1.03 1.92 -20.22
N PRO A 8 -0.08 1.16 -20.13
CA PRO A 8 -1.40 1.70 -19.82
C PRO A 8 -1.44 2.24 -18.39
N LEU A 9 -2.21 3.32 -18.17
CA LEU A 9 -2.46 3.85 -16.84
C LEU A 9 -3.56 3.02 -16.15
N ILE A 10 -3.22 2.43 -15.00
CA ILE A 10 -4.19 1.71 -14.17
C ILE A 10 -4.68 2.63 -13.04
N VAL A 11 -5.98 2.86 -12.95
CA VAL A 11 -6.57 3.71 -11.91
C VAL A 11 -7.24 2.82 -10.86
N CYS A 12 -6.77 2.90 -9.62
CA CYS A 12 -7.31 2.17 -8.48
C CYS A 12 -8.24 3.08 -7.68
N PHE A 13 -9.50 2.68 -7.50
CA PHE A 13 -10.48 3.40 -6.70
C PHE A 13 -10.66 2.72 -5.35
N GLY A 14 -10.67 3.49 -4.25
CA GLY A 14 -10.90 2.94 -2.93
C GLY A 14 -10.61 3.88 -1.77
N GLU A 15 -10.40 3.30 -0.60
CA GLU A 15 -10.05 4.03 0.62
C GLU A 15 -8.58 3.77 0.98
N MET A 16 -7.91 4.79 1.50
CA MET A 16 -6.56 4.66 2.05
C MET A 16 -6.63 4.62 3.57
N LEU A 17 -6.11 3.55 4.16
CA LEU A 17 -6.18 3.29 5.59
C LEU A 17 -4.80 3.43 6.25
N ILE A 18 -4.78 3.41 7.58
CA ILE A 18 -3.55 3.29 8.36
C ILE A 18 -3.58 1.91 9.02
N ASP A 19 -2.65 1.05 8.62
CA ASP A 19 -2.43 -0.24 9.25
C ASP A 19 -1.54 -0.03 10.48
N PHE A 20 -2.00 -0.52 11.62
CA PHE A 20 -1.22 -0.54 12.87
C PHE A 20 -0.53 -1.90 12.98
N VAL A 21 0.75 -1.93 12.64
CA VAL A 21 1.57 -3.15 12.66
C VAL A 21 2.32 -3.22 13.99
N PRO A 22 2.26 -4.33 14.73
CA PRO A 22 3.06 -4.51 15.95
C PRO A 22 4.54 -4.21 15.69
N ASP A 23 5.17 -3.48 16.61
CA ASP A 23 6.60 -3.17 16.58
C ASP A 23 7.49 -4.42 16.66
N VAL A 24 7.02 -5.46 17.36
CA VAL A 24 7.66 -6.76 17.50
C VAL A 24 6.84 -7.85 16.80
N ALA A 25 7.49 -8.56 15.87
CA ALA A 25 6.87 -9.67 15.15
C ALA A 25 6.66 -10.90 16.05
N GLY A 26 5.57 -11.64 15.81
CA GLY A 26 5.28 -12.90 16.50
C GLY A 26 4.57 -12.76 17.85
N LEU A 27 4.32 -11.53 18.32
CA LEU A 27 3.45 -11.27 19.46
C LEU A 27 1.98 -11.18 19.02
N SER A 28 1.07 -11.49 19.94
CA SER A 28 -0.33 -11.14 19.74
C SER A 28 -0.54 -9.62 19.83
N LEU A 29 -1.65 -9.13 19.28
CA LEU A 29 -2.02 -7.70 19.37
C LEU A 29 -2.16 -7.23 20.83
N ALA A 30 -2.57 -8.11 21.75
CA ALA A 30 -2.74 -7.78 23.16
C ALA A 30 -1.41 -7.65 23.91
N GLU A 31 -0.35 -8.30 23.42
CA GLU A 31 0.99 -8.30 24.02
C GLU A 31 1.92 -7.25 23.40
N SER A 32 1.51 -6.65 22.29
CA SER A 32 2.29 -5.62 21.61
C SER A 32 2.32 -4.33 22.44
N SER A 33 3.54 -3.87 22.75
CA SER A 33 3.79 -2.63 23.49
C SER A 33 3.63 -1.36 22.64
N GLY A 34 3.62 -1.50 21.32
CA GLY A 34 3.63 -0.38 20.40
C GLY A 34 3.31 -0.78 18.95
N PHE A 35 2.83 0.19 18.18
CA PHE A 35 2.46 -0.03 16.78
C PHE A 35 3.18 0.96 15.86
N LEU A 36 3.68 0.42 14.75
CA LEU A 36 4.14 1.19 13.61
C LEU A 36 2.95 1.47 12.68
N LYS A 37 2.80 2.74 12.31
CA LYS A 37 1.78 3.15 11.33
C LYS A 37 2.31 2.89 9.92
N ALA A 38 1.60 2.06 9.17
CA ALA A 38 1.87 1.79 7.76
C ALA A 38 0.68 2.25 6.89
N PRO A 39 0.92 2.68 5.64
CA PRO A 39 -0.17 2.92 4.70
C PRO A 39 -0.84 1.58 4.35
N GLY A 40 -2.17 1.55 4.45
CA GLY A 40 -3.00 0.38 4.18
C GLY A 40 -4.10 0.66 3.15
N GLY A 41 -4.94 -0.35 2.92
CA GLY A 41 -6.02 -0.31 1.94
C GLY A 41 -5.69 -1.10 0.68
N ALA A 42 -6.57 -2.05 0.32
CA ALA A 42 -6.31 -2.96 -0.80
C ALA A 42 -6.08 -2.22 -2.13
N PRO A 43 -6.89 -1.21 -2.53
CA PRO A 43 -6.67 -0.54 -3.81
C PRO A 43 -5.43 0.38 -3.80
N ALA A 44 -5.06 0.94 -2.64
CA ALA A 44 -3.82 1.69 -2.49
C ALA A 44 -2.58 0.78 -2.66
N ASN A 45 -2.62 -0.40 -2.04
CA ASN A 45 -1.55 -1.40 -2.15
C ASN A 45 -1.36 -1.90 -3.59
N VAL A 46 -2.45 -2.07 -4.34
CA VAL A 46 -2.39 -2.45 -5.78
C VAL A 46 -1.70 -1.35 -6.61
N ALA A 47 -2.07 -0.08 -6.44
CA ALA A 47 -1.42 1.03 -7.15
C ALA A 47 0.09 1.09 -6.83
N VAL A 48 0.46 0.95 -5.55
CA VAL A 48 1.87 0.92 -5.13
C VAL A 48 2.62 -0.25 -5.78
N ALA A 49 2.02 -1.44 -5.79
CA ALA A 49 2.63 -2.62 -6.41
C ALA A 49 2.87 -2.44 -7.91
N ILE A 50 1.90 -1.88 -8.66
CA ILE A 50 2.03 -1.61 -10.10
C ILE A 50 3.21 -0.67 -10.36
N THR A 51 3.30 0.44 -9.61
CA THR A 51 4.41 1.38 -9.74
C THR A 51 5.75 0.73 -9.37
N LYS A 52 5.79 -0.08 -8.29
CA LYS A 52 6.97 -0.85 -7.85
C LYS A 52 7.38 -1.98 -8.80
N LEU A 53 6.55 -2.33 -9.77
CA LEU A 53 6.87 -3.30 -10.83
C LEU A 53 7.11 -2.65 -12.21
N GLY A 54 7.07 -1.31 -12.30
CA GLY A 54 7.47 -0.54 -13.48
C GLY A 54 6.30 -0.13 -14.37
N GLY A 55 5.06 -0.37 -13.94
CA GLY A 55 3.85 0.08 -14.59
C GLY A 55 3.44 1.49 -14.17
N LYS A 56 2.43 2.03 -14.84
CA LYS A 56 1.81 3.33 -14.50
C LYS A 56 0.53 3.10 -13.72
N SER A 57 0.39 3.73 -12.56
CA SER A 57 -0.85 3.70 -11.79
C SER A 57 -1.18 5.05 -11.16
N ALA A 58 -2.47 5.28 -10.96
CA ALA A 58 -3.00 6.36 -10.12
C ALA A 58 -3.98 5.77 -9.10
N PHE A 59 -4.12 6.44 -7.96
CA PHE A 59 -5.11 6.10 -6.94
C PHE A 59 -6.09 7.26 -6.78
N VAL A 60 -7.38 6.94 -6.69
CA VAL A 60 -8.45 7.90 -6.43
C VAL A 60 -9.26 7.38 -5.25
N GLY A 61 -9.26 8.14 -4.17
CA GLY A 61 -9.87 7.69 -2.93
C GLY A 61 -10.04 8.79 -1.91
N LYS A 62 -10.72 8.43 -0.82
CA LYS A 62 -10.88 9.26 0.36
C LYS A 62 -10.13 8.64 1.55
#